data_AF-A0A523B3N5-F1
#
_entry.id   AF-A0A523B3N5-F1
#
_cell.length_a   1.000
_cell.length_b   1.000
_cell.length_c   1.000
_cell.angle_alpha   90.00
_cell.angle_beta   90.00
_cell.angle_gamma   90.00
#
_symmetry.space_group_name_H-M   'P 1'
#
loop_
_entity.id
_entity.type
_entity.pdbx_description
1 polymer ?
#
loop_
_entity_poly.entity_id
_entity_poly.type
_entity_poly.pdbx_seq_one_letter_code
_entity_poly.pdbx_strand_id
1 'polypeptide(L)'
;MSFITCVEQEFEAMGAKIKVTIQATSKDVCEEVRKTKGDVNAFVGLLKMHGGYDVKSEKPLEILSNDGKIRVVMEPRNIVAQMFWKEVVKRVREASK
;
A
#
# COMPACT_ATOMS: atom_id res chain seq x y z
N MET A 1 -8.95 8.67 -14.63
CA MET A 1 -7.89 7.65 -14.74
C MET A 1 -8.36 6.42 -13.96
N SER A 2 -8.25 5.22 -14.54
CA SER A 2 -8.70 3.99 -13.89
C SER A 2 -7.51 3.21 -13.36
N PHE A 3 -7.57 2.77 -12.11
CA PHE A 3 -6.56 1.90 -11.51
C PHE A 3 -6.91 0.43 -11.77
N ILE A 4 -5.89 -0.38 -12.05
CA ILE A 4 -5.99 -1.82 -12.25
C ILE A 4 -5.34 -2.51 -11.06
N THR A 5 -6.00 -3.49 -10.46
CA THR A 5 -5.43 -4.26 -9.35
C THR A 5 -4.29 -5.15 -9.86
N CYS A 6 -3.12 -4.98 -9.26
CA CYS A 6 -1.89 -5.66 -9.63
C CYS A 6 -1.59 -6.84 -8.73
N VAL A 7 -1.74 -6.60 -7.43
CA VAL A 7 -1.49 -7.55 -6.35
C VAL A 7 -2.58 -7.38 -5.31
N GLU A 8 -3.13 -8.49 -4.86
CA GLU A 8 -4.05 -8.54 -3.73
C GLU A 8 -3.54 -9.60 -2.77
N GLN A 9 -3.25 -9.19 -1.53
CA GLN A 9 -2.74 -10.08 -0.49
C GLN A 9 -3.42 -9.79 0.84
N GLU A 10 -3.59 -10.84 1.64
CA GLU A 10 -4.01 -10.72 3.03
C GLU A 10 -2.82 -11.07 3.92
N PHE A 11 -2.49 -10.16 4.83
CA PHE A 11 -1.44 -10.33 5.81
C PHE A 11 -2.08 -10.64 7.16
N GLU A 12 -1.56 -11.67 7.83
CA GLU A 12 -1.95 -12.03 9.18
C GLU A 12 -0.72 -11.98 10.10
N ALA A 13 -0.81 -11.20 11.17
CA ALA A 13 0.23 -11.12 12.19
C ALA A 13 -0.41 -10.96 13.57
N MET A 14 -0.03 -11.84 14.52
CA MET A 14 -0.55 -11.81 15.89
C MET A 14 -2.10 -11.77 15.96
N GLY A 15 -2.76 -12.44 15.03
CA GLY A 15 -4.22 -12.45 14.90
C GLY A 15 -4.83 -11.20 14.27
N ALA A 16 -4.05 -10.15 13.94
CA ALA A 16 -4.51 -9.03 13.13
C ALA A 16 -4.51 -9.42 11.65
N LYS A 17 -5.64 -9.22 10.96
CA LYS A 17 -5.77 -9.47 9.52
C LYS A 17 -5.90 -8.16 8.75
N ILE A 18 -5.05 -7.94 7.77
CA ILE A 18 -5.04 -6.74 6.93
C ILE A 18 -5.04 -7.17 5.48
N LYS A 19 -6.01 -6.67 4.70
CA LYS A 19 -5.96 -6.80 3.24
C LYS A 19 -5.14 -5.66 2.68
N VAL A 20 -4.22 -5.97 1.79
CA VAL A 20 -3.41 -5.01 1.04
C VAL A 20 -3.65 -5.22 -0.44
N THR A 21 -4.10 -4.16 -1.10
CA THR A 21 -4.38 -4.12 -2.53
C THR A 21 -3.46 -3.10 -3.16
N ILE A 22 -2.60 -3.53 -4.08
CA ILE A 22 -1.75 -2.64 -4.85
C ILE A 22 -2.32 -2.51 -6.25
N GLN A 23 -2.53 -1.28 -6.68
CA GLN A 23 -3.12 -0.93 -7.97
C GLN A 23 -2.20 0.00 -8.75
N ALA A 24 -2.27 -0.06 -10.07
CA ALA A 24 -1.50 0.81 -10.96
C ALA A 24 -2.37 1.38 -12.09
N THR A 25 -1.94 2.49 -12.70
CA THR A 25 -2.65 3.12 -13.83
C THR A 25 -2.38 2.45 -15.18
N SER A 26 -1.33 1.64 -15.31
CA SER A 26 -0.97 0.91 -16.52
C SER A 26 -0.52 -0.53 -16.23
N LYS A 27 -0.55 -1.39 -17.24
CA LYS A 27 -0.06 -2.77 -17.14
C LYS A 27 1.46 -2.84 -16.94
N ASP A 28 2.22 -1.93 -17.52
CA ASP A 28 3.68 -1.89 -17.39
C ASP A 28 4.11 -1.64 -15.94
N VAL A 29 3.51 -0.64 -15.29
CA VAL A 29 3.75 -0.35 -13.86
C VAL A 29 3.28 -1.52 -12.99
N CYS A 30 2.21 -2.21 -13.41
CA CYS A 30 1.72 -3.41 -12.75
C CYS A 30 2.73 -4.56 -12.76
N GLU A 31 3.48 -4.73 -13.86
CA GLU A 31 4.58 -5.70 -13.92
C GLU A 31 5.74 -5.30 -13.02
N GLU A 32 6.09 -4.01 -12.95
CA GLU A 32 7.11 -3.51 -12.03
C GLU A 32 6.76 -3.81 -10.57
N VAL A 33 5.50 -3.54 -10.18
CA VAL A 33 4.98 -3.90 -8.86
C VAL A 33 5.08 -5.40 -8.62
N ARG A 34 4.68 -6.24 -9.57
CA ARG A 34 4.74 -7.71 -9.42
C ARG A 34 6.16 -8.24 -9.31
N LYS A 35 7.13 -7.60 -9.97
CA LYS A 35 8.56 -7.95 -9.87
C LYS A 35 9.13 -7.77 -8.46
N THR A 36 8.51 -6.94 -7.62
CA THR A 36 8.90 -6.81 -6.21
C THR A 36 8.62 -8.07 -5.38
N LYS A 37 7.79 -9.01 -5.87
CA LYS A 37 7.49 -10.31 -5.23
C LYS A 37 7.08 -10.24 -3.74
N GLY A 38 6.53 -9.11 -3.29
CA GLY A 38 6.17 -8.92 -1.88
C GLY A 38 7.33 -8.56 -0.96
N ASP A 39 8.52 -8.28 -1.51
CA ASP A 39 9.60 -7.64 -0.76
C ASP A 39 9.22 -6.17 -0.49
N VAL A 40 8.96 -5.88 0.79
CA VAL A 40 8.58 -4.55 1.27
C VAL A 40 9.65 -3.52 0.96
N ASN A 41 10.93 -3.86 1.05
CA ASN A 41 12.03 -2.93 0.76
C ASN A 41 12.09 -2.61 -0.73
N ALA A 42 11.92 -3.62 -1.58
CA ALA A 42 11.84 -3.43 -3.03
C ALA A 42 10.65 -2.55 -3.41
N PHE A 43 9.49 -2.75 -2.76
CA PHE A 43 8.30 -1.96 -2.99
C PHE A 43 8.44 -0.50 -2.52
N VAL A 44 9.07 -0.26 -1.36
CA VAL A 44 9.40 1.09 -0.90
C VAL A 44 10.39 1.77 -1.86
N GLY A 45 11.37 1.03 -2.36
CA GLY A 45 12.29 1.50 -3.40
C GLY A 45 11.57 1.93 -4.68
N LEU A 46 10.59 1.13 -5.13
CA LEU A 46 9.74 1.47 -6.26
C LEU A 46 8.96 2.77 -6.00
N LEU A 47 8.28 2.90 -4.86
CA LEU A 47 7.56 4.14 -4.52
C LEU A 47 8.48 5.37 -4.51
N LYS A 48 9.72 5.23 -4.01
CA LYS A 48 10.72 6.31 -4.07
C LYS A 48 11.11 6.68 -5.51
N MET A 49 11.27 5.69 -6.40
CA MET A 49 11.52 5.95 -7.83
C MET A 49 10.36 6.71 -8.50
N HIS A 50 9.14 6.51 -8.02
CA HIS A 50 7.93 7.24 -8.44
C HIS A 50 7.75 8.59 -7.72
N GLY A 51 8.82 9.14 -7.15
CA GLY A 51 8.83 10.45 -6.50
C GLY A 51 8.41 10.43 -5.03
N GLY A 52 8.32 9.25 -4.42
CA GLY A 52 7.79 9.06 -3.07
C GLY A 52 6.30 8.76 -3.07
N TYR A 53 5.67 8.92 -1.92
CA TYR A 53 4.26 8.61 -1.73
C TYR A 53 3.60 9.55 -0.73
N ASP A 54 2.30 9.74 -0.90
CA ASP A 54 1.41 10.50 -0.02
C ASP A 54 0.32 9.60 0.54
N VAL A 55 -0.03 9.84 1.80
CA VAL A 55 -1.25 9.26 2.40
C VAL A 55 -2.46 10.11 1.98
N LYS A 56 -3.39 9.53 1.22
CA LYS A 56 -4.62 10.19 0.75
C LYS A 56 -5.83 9.94 1.64
N SER A 57 -5.90 8.77 2.28
CA SER A 57 -6.96 8.40 3.21
C SER A 57 -6.38 7.54 4.32
N GLU A 58 -6.98 7.60 5.52
CA GLU A 58 -6.57 6.79 6.67
C GLU A 58 -7.55 5.64 6.95
N LYS A 59 -8.74 5.65 6.35
CA LYS A 59 -9.79 4.63 6.52
C LYS A 59 -10.63 4.46 5.23
N PRO A 60 -10.31 3.51 4.34
CA PRO A 60 -9.12 2.64 4.37
C PRO A 60 -7.82 3.43 4.21
N LEU A 61 -6.67 2.85 4.58
CA LEU A 61 -5.38 3.52 4.44
C LEU A 61 -4.99 3.48 2.98
N GLU A 62 -4.94 4.65 2.37
CA GLU A 62 -4.66 4.81 0.95
C GLU A 62 -3.40 5.61 0.75
N ILE A 63 -2.44 4.99 0.07
CA ILE A 63 -1.16 5.58 -0.28
C ILE A 63 -1.13 5.74 -1.79
N LEU A 64 -0.76 6.92 -2.27
CA LEU A 64 -0.62 7.19 -3.69
C LEU A 64 0.81 7.64 -3.98
N SER A 65 1.44 7.11 -5.01
CA SER A 65 2.73 7.64 -5.48
C SER A 65 2.58 9.08 -5.95
N ASN A 66 3.62 9.89 -5.81
CA ASN A 66 3.56 11.31 -6.17
C ASN A 66 3.35 11.55 -7.67
N ASP A 67 3.79 10.61 -8.50
CA ASP A 67 3.49 10.61 -9.94
C ASP A 67 2.08 10.08 -10.29
N GLY A 68 1.29 9.68 -9.29
CA GLY A 68 -0.08 9.21 -9.42
C GLY A 68 -0.26 7.84 -10.09
N LYS A 69 0.83 7.09 -10.32
CA LYS A 69 0.78 5.82 -11.05
C LYS A 69 0.49 4.60 -10.20
N ILE A 70 0.87 4.62 -8.92
CA ILE A 70 0.72 3.48 -7.99
C ILE A 70 -0.18 3.90 -6.83
N ARG A 71 -1.18 3.08 -6.53
CA ARG A 71 -2.05 3.24 -5.36
C ARG A 71 -2.00 1.98 -4.51
N VAL A 72 -1.79 2.13 -3.21
CA VAL A 72 -1.88 1.05 -2.24
C VAL A 72 -3.06 1.32 -1.34
N VAL A 73 -3.94 0.34 -1.21
CA VAL A 73 -5.10 0.39 -0.32
C VAL A 73 -4.95 -0.71 0.70
N MET A 74 -4.85 -0.34 1.97
CA MET A 74 -4.78 -1.25 3.09
C MET A 74 -6.07 -1.16 3.90
N GLU A 75 -6.67 -2.30 4.23
CA GLU A 75 -7.94 -2.39 4.95
C GLU A 75 -7.84 -3.39 6.12
N PRO A 76 -8.23 -3.00 7.35
CA PRO A 76 -8.29 -3.94 8.45
C PRO A 76 -9.49 -4.90 8.25
N ARG A 77 -9.26 -6.21 8.35
CA ARG A 77 -10.29 -7.25 8.16
C ARG A 77 -10.92 -7.75 9.46
N ASN A 78 -10.34 -7.42 10.60
CA ASN A 78 -10.88 -7.83 11.90
C ASN A 78 -10.65 -6.79 13.00
N ILE A 79 -11.28 -7.00 14.16
CA ILE A 79 -11.26 -6.07 15.30
C ILE A 79 -9.83 -5.86 15.80
N VAL A 80 -9.01 -6.93 15.84
CA VAL A 80 -7.60 -6.83 16.27
C VAL A 80 -6.84 -5.85 15.37
N ALA A 81 -6.95 -5.98 14.04
CA ALA A 81 -6.33 -5.04 13.11
C ALA A 81 -6.87 -3.61 13.26
N GLN A 82 -8.16 -3.44 13.56
CA GLN A 82 -8.74 -2.11 13.81
C GLN A 82 -8.17 -1.42 15.05
N MET A 83 -7.85 -2.17 16.12
CA MET A 83 -7.25 -1.60 17.34
C MET A 83 -5.87 -1.00 17.07
N PHE A 84 -5.05 -1.71 16.28
CA PHE A 84 -3.69 -1.26 15.92
C PHE A 84 -3.68 -0.30 14.72
N TRP A 85 -4.81 -0.08 14.06
CA TRP A 85 -4.89 0.67 12.81
C TRP A 85 -4.36 2.10 12.93
N LYS A 86 -4.70 2.79 14.02
CA LYS A 86 -4.22 4.17 14.27
C LYS A 86 -2.69 4.25 14.29
N GLU A 87 -2.04 3.26 14.91
CA GLU A 87 -0.59 3.21 15.02
C GLU A 87 0.07 2.90 13.67
N VAL A 88 -0.54 1.98 12.89
CA VAL A 88 -0.10 1.67 11.51
C VAL A 88 -0.15 2.93 10.63
N VAL A 89 -1.29 3.61 10.61
CA VAL A 89 -1.48 4.86 9.84
C VAL A 89 -0.45 5.90 10.27
N LYS A 90 -0.23 6.08 11.58
CA LYS A 90 0.74 7.03 12.12
C LYS A 90 2.15 6.73 11.61
N ARG A 91 2.61 5.47 11.70
CA ARG A 91 3.95 5.06 11.23
C ARG A 91 4.14 5.29 9.73
N VAL A 92 3.12 4.97 8.93
CA VAL A 92 3.17 5.20 7.46
C VAL A 92 3.27 6.68 7.15
N ARG A 93 2.55 7.53 7.89
CA ARG A 93 2.60 8.99 7.73
C ARG A 93 3.93 9.60 8.17
N GLU A 94 4.56 9.04 9.19
CA GLU A 94 5.90 9.45 9.62
C GLU A 94 6.96 9.04 8.61
N ALA A 95 6.80 7.88 7.96
CA ALA A 95 7.71 7.39 6.93
C ALA A 95 7.57 8.07 5.56
N SER A 96 6.50 8.86 5.34
CA SER A 96 6.29 9.64 4.11
C SER A 96 6.97 11.01 4.15
N LYS A 97 7.52 11.42 5.30
CA LYS A 97 8.29 12.66 5.49
C LYS A 97 9.79 12.39 5.38
#